data_AF-A0A1M7SCH4-F1
#
_entry.id   AF-A0A1M7SCH4-F1
#
_cell.length_a   1.000
_cell.length_b   1.000
_cell.length_c   1.000
_cell.angle_alpha   90.00
_cell.angle_beta   90.00
_cell.angle_gamma   90.00
#
_symmetry.space_group_name_H-M   'P 1'
#
loop_
_entity.id
_entity.type
_entity.pdbx_description
1 polymer ?
#
loop_
_entity_poly.entity_id
_entity_poly.type
_entity_poly.pdbx_seq_one_letter_code
_entity_poly.pdbx_strand_id
1 'polypeptide(L)'
;MALRLREIIALSLLGVFLFVIAVPQNEFVINEYTESRSVERVEVLTPKVLISAATLKITLSPDDDKLVYSDSYTPSLSVSQDITRISGITNSVILGTKNIEHLQISTAVVSVLGVMNLKSLEISSATCEINKIIIKNGCDITISAAVLNGEIYVDKLQQYENVSLEINSTTADVTVYVKSGDEGKIKLNNPKVKIRNW
;
A
#
# COMPACT_ATOMS: atom_id res chain seq x y z
N MET A 1 40.89 56.29 2.59
CA MET A 1 41.39 55.03 3.17
C MET A 1 40.70 53.90 2.42
N ALA A 2 41.37 53.27 1.45
CA ALA A 2 40.77 52.23 0.63
C ALA A 2 40.87 50.89 1.36
N LEU A 3 39.73 50.23 1.62
CA LEU A 3 39.74 48.87 2.14
C LEU A 3 40.41 47.95 1.10
N ARG A 4 41.35 47.13 1.55
CA ARG A 4 42.01 46.12 0.71
C ARG A 4 41.01 44.99 0.44
N LEU A 5 41.09 44.38 -0.74
CA LEU A 5 40.17 43.31 -1.18
C LEU A 5 39.98 42.19 -0.14
N ARG A 6 41.02 41.87 0.63
CA ARG A 6 40.98 40.87 1.71
C ARG A 6 40.05 41.27 2.87
N GLU A 7 39.99 42.55 3.20
CA GLU A 7 39.13 43.09 4.26
C GLU A 7 37.66 43.08 3.81
N ILE A 8 37.41 43.33 2.52
CA ILE A 8 36.07 43.26 1.92
C ILE A 8 35.53 41.82 1.94
N ILE A 9 36.37 40.85 1.60
CA ILE A 9 36.01 39.41 1.64
C ILE A 9 35.72 38.98 3.08
N ALA A 10 36.54 39.40 4.04
CA ALA A 10 36.34 39.08 5.45
C ALA A 10 35.02 39.69 6.01
N LEU A 11 34.73 40.95 5.66
CA LEU A 11 33.48 41.61 6.04
C LEU A 11 32.25 40.96 5.38
N SER A 12 32.38 40.52 4.13
CA SER A 12 31.31 39.79 3.42
C SER A 12 31.01 38.45 4.08
N LEU A 13 32.03 37.64 4.38
CA LEU A 13 31.85 36.35 5.05
C LEU A 13 31.26 36.50 6.45
N LEU A 14 31.71 37.50 7.21
CA LEU A 14 31.17 37.79 8.53
C LEU A 14 29.70 38.24 8.45
N GLY A 15 29.35 39.05 7.45
CA GLY A 15 27.97 39.48 7.20
C GLY A 15 27.03 38.33 6.87
N VAL A 16 27.46 37.39 6.01
CA VAL A 16 26.68 36.19 5.68
C VAL A 16 26.53 35.27 6.91
N PHE A 17 27.61 35.09 7.68
CA PHE A 17 27.58 34.28 8.89
C PHE A 17 26.62 34.84 9.95
N LEU A 18 26.66 36.15 10.18
CA LEU A 18 25.74 36.83 11.09
C LEU A 18 24.30 36.79 10.56
N PHE A 19 24.09 36.89 9.25
CA PHE A 19 22.76 36.74 8.65
C PHE A 19 22.20 35.33 8.86
N VAL A 20 22.99 34.27 8.68
CA VAL A 20 22.54 32.88 8.93
C VAL A 20 22.15 32.66 10.40
N ILE A 21 22.81 33.31 11.35
CA ILE A 21 22.49 33.22 12.78
C ILE A 21 21.29 34.11 13.16
N ALA A 22 21.17 35.28 12.54
CA ALA A 22 20.12 36.25 12.84
C ALA A 22 18.80 35.95 12.13
N VAL A 23 18.79 35.14 11.07
CA VAL A 23 17.55 34.55 10.55
C VAL A 23 17.01 33.65 11.66
N PRO A 24 15.85 33.96 12.26
CA PRO A 24 15.24 33.06 13.23
C PRO A 24 15.08 31.73 12.52
N GLN A 25 15.68 30.68 13.08
CA GLN A 25 15.35 29.32 12.71
C GLN A 25 13.95 29.08 13.24
N ASN A 26 12.97 29.69 12.57
CA ASN A 26 11.61 29.25 12.62
C ASN A 26 11.72 27.81 12.16
N GLU A 27 11.71 26.91 13.13
CA GLU A 27 11.18 25.57 12.93
C GLU A 27 9.95 25.81 12.08
N PHE A 28 10.00 25.38 10.82
CA PHE A 28 8.81 25.13 10.06
C PHE A 28 8.13 24.01 10.84
N VAL A 29 7.42 24.38 11.90
CA VAL A 29 6.33 23.62 12.45
C VAL A 29 5.31 23.71 11.34
N ILE A 30 5.46 22.80 10.38
CA ILE A 30 4.31 22.22 9.72
C ILE A 30 3.46 21.81 10.90
N ASN A 31 2.41 22.59 11.18
CA ASN A 31 1.32 22.13 12.00
C ASN A 31 0.74 20.92 11.23
N GLU A 32 1.39 19.78 11.35
CA GLU A 32 0.69 18.53 11.31
C GLU A 32 -0.36 18.70 12.41
N TYR A 33 -1.59 18.91 11.97
CA TYR A 33 -2.73 18.38 12.69
C TYR A 33 -2.52 16.85 12.73
N THR A 34 -1.56 16.40 13.53
CA THR A 34 -1.54 15.05 14.05
C THR A 34 -2.66 15.09 15.08
N GLU A 35 -3.90 14.87 14.63
CA GLU A 35 -4.79 14.09 15.50
C GLU A 35 -3.96 12.87 15.85
N SER A 36 -3.43 12.82 17.07
CA SER A 36 -2.79 11.64 17.61
C SER A 36 -3.89 10.60 17.80
N ARG A 37 -4.42 10.09 16.69
CA ARG A 37 -5.22 8.87 16.70
C ARG A 37 -4.28 7.82 17.25
N SER A 38 -4.61 7.28 18.41
CA SER A 38 -3.77 6.24 18.99
C SER A 38 -3.77 5.10 17.99
N VAL A 39 -2.58 4.66 17.61
CA VAL A 39 -2.41 3.61 16.63
C VAL A 39 -2.05 2.34 17.37
N GLU A 40 -2.88 1.31 17.24
CA GLU A 40 -2.57 -0.02 17.73
C GLU A 40 -1.77 -0.79 16.68
N ARG A 41 -0.87 -1.65 17.15
CA ARG A 41 0.00 -2.48 16.32
C ARG A 41 -0.04 -3.91 16.85
N VAL A 42 -0.41 -4.85 15.99
CA VAL A 42 -0.46 -6.28 16.33
C VAL A 42 0.37 -7.07 15.33
N GLU A 43 1.25 -7.95 15.81
CA GLU A 43 2.06 -8.80 14.94
C GLU A 43 1.19 -9.84 14.22
N VAL A 44 1.51 -10.06 12.95
CA VAL A 44 0.88 -11.03 12.05
C VAL A 44 1.97 -11.98 11.58
N LEU A 45 2.02 -13.15 12.24
CA LEU A 45 3.07 -14.15 12.03
C LEU A 45 2.58 -15.39 11.26
N THR A 46 1.29 -15.43 10.91
CA THR A 46 0.67 -16.58 10.25
C THR A 46 0.69 -16.44 8.72
N PRO A 47 0.89 -17.54 7.97
CA PRO A 47 0.93 -17.52 6.51
C PRO A 47 -0.43 -17.20 5.87
N LYS A 48 -1.54 -17.44 6.56
CA LYS A 48 -2.89 -17.17 6.05
C LYS A 48 -3.60 -16.13 6.91
N VAL A 49 -4.17 -15.11 6.25
CA VAL A 49 -4.95 -14.06 6.91
C VAL A 49 -6.33 -13.96 6.29
N LEU A 50 -7.35 -13.95 7.15
CA LEU A 50 -8.75 -13.79 6.78
C LEU A 50 -9.29 -12.50 7.40
N ILE A 51 -9.81 -11.60 6.58
CA ILE A 51 -10.36 -10.31 7.03
C ILE A 51 -11.84 -10.26 6.73
N SER A 52 -12.65 -9.91 7.74
CA SER A 52 -14.09 -9.68 7.63
C SER A 52 -14.48 -8.32 8.18
N ALA A 53 -15.07 -7.48 7.34
CA ALA A 53 -15.42 -6.09 7.68
C ALA A 53 -16.64 -5.60 6.89
N ALA A 54 -17.32 -4.55 7.37
CA ALA A 54 -18.35 -3.89 6.58
C ALA A 54 -17.75 -3.03 5.46
N THR A 55 -16.80 -2.16 5.82
CA THR A 55 -16.08 -1.28 4.89
C THR A 55 -14.60 -1.23 5.28
N LEU A 56 -13.72 -1.41 4.30
CA LEU A 56 -12.28 -1.52 4.52
C LEU A 56 -11.48 -0.76 3.47
N LYS A 57 -10.53 0.05 3.91
CA LYS A 57 -9.42 0.54 3.12
C LYS A 57 -8.14 -0.10 3.65
N ILE A 58 -7.52 -0.95 2.86
CA ILE A 58 -6.33 -1.70 3.26
C ILE A 58 -5.12 -1.27 2.44
N THR A 59 -4.04 -0.97 3.16
CA THR A 59 -2.72 -0.73 2.58
C THR A 59 -1.83 -1.93 2.84
N LEU A 60 -1.31 -2.57 1.79
CA LEU A 60 -0.41 -3.70 1.88
C LEU A 60 1.04 -3.22 1.98
N SER A 61 1.74 -3.67 3.03
CA SER A 61 3.14 -3.32 3.31
C SER A 61 4.01 -4.60 3.31
N PRO A 62 4.81 -4.86 2.26
CA PRO A 62 5.52 -6.13 2.07
C PRO A 62 6.64 -6.39 3.09
N ASP A 63 7.19 -5.34 3.67
CA ASP A 63 8.35 -5.43 4.57
C ASP A 63 7.96 -5.36 6.07
N ASP A 64 6.68 -5.12 6.36
CA ASP A 64 6.13 -5.04 7.72
C ASP A 64 5.47 -6.37 8.11
N ASP A 65 5.51 -6.70 9.40
CA ASP A 65 4.83 -7.86 10.00
C ASP A 65 3.68 -7.45 10.92
N LYS A 66 3.28 -6.17 10.92
CA LYS A 66 2.24 -5.66 11.81
C LYS A 66 0.96 -5.30 11.07
N LEU A 67 -0.15 -5.65 11.69
CA LEU A 67 -1.43 -5.00 11.44
C LEU A 67 -1.47 -3.70 12.24
N VAL A 68 -1.75 -2.59 11.56
CA VAL A 68 -1.81 -1.25 12.13
C VAL A 68 -3.20 -0.68 11.89
N TYR A 69 -3.87 -0.24 12.95
CA TYR A 69 -5.23 0.30 12.90
C TYR A 69 -5.45 1.38 13.98
N SER A 70 -6.53 2.15 13.82
CA SER A 70 -6.94 3.18 14.78
C SER A 70 -7.53 2.53 16.04
N ASP A 71 -7.08 2.98 17.21
CA ASP A 71 -7.57 2.58 18.54
C ASP A 71 -9.07 2.74 18.77
N SER A 72 -9.71 3.65 18.03
CA SER A 72 -11.16 3.83 17.99
C SER A 72 -11.93 2.58 17.56
N TYR A 73 -11.22 1.56 17.07
CA TYR A 73 -11.78 0.26 16.70
C TYR A 73 -10.94 -0.85 17.33
N THR A 74 -11.58 -1.71 18.11
CA THR A 74 -10.94 -2.94 18.61
C THR A 74 -11.39 -4.11 17.74
N PRO A 75 -10.62 -4.51 16.72
CA PRO A 75 -10.95 -5.69 15.93
C PRO A 75 -10.95 -6.93 16.82
N SER A 76 -11.79 -7.91 16.47
CA SER A 76 -11.70 -9.25 17.04
C SER A 76 -10.60 -10.01 16.30
N LEU A 77 -9.53 -10.35 17.02
CA LEU A 77 -8.45 -11.18 16.51
C LEU A 77 -8.53 -12.60 17.06
N SER A 78 -8.47 -13.58 16.16
CA SER A 78 -8.34 -14.98 16.51
C SER A 78 -7.15 -15.57 15.74
N VAL A 79 -6.16 -16.06 16.48
CA VAL A 79 -4.95 -16.65 15.93
C VAL A 79 -4.96 -18.15 16.23
N SER A 80 -4.83 -18.94 15.16
CA SER A 80 -4.51 -20.37 15.20
C SER A 80 -3.12 -20.57 14.58
N GLN A 81 -2.53 -21.77 14.71
CA GLN A 81 -1.17 -22.07 14.24
C GLN A 81 -0.82 -21.48 12.87
N ASP A 82 -1.72 -21.59 11.89
CA ASP A 82 -1.44 -21.16 10.50
C ASP A 82 -2.34 -20.03 10.01
N ILE A 83 -3.29 -19.56 10.82
CA ILE A 83 -4.32 -18.62 10.37
C ILE A 83 -4.60 -17.54 11.40
N THR A 84 -4.53 -16.29 10.97
CA THR A 84 -5.04 -15.12 11.68
C THR A 84 -6.37 -14.69 11.08
N ARG A 85 -7.41 -14.58 11.91
CA ARG A 85 -8.72 -14.03 11.57
C ARG A 85 -8.87 -12.66 12.20
N ILE A 86 -9.25 -11.70 11.39
CA ILE A 86 -9.48 -10.30 11.80
C ILE A 86 -10.92 -9.95 11.43
N SER A 87 -11.73 -9.63 12.42
CA SER A 87 -13.13 -9.29 12.23
C SER A 87 -13.47 -7.94 12.87
N GLY A 88 -14.45 -7.23 12.30
CA GLY A 88 -14.98 -5.99 12.88
C GLY A 88 -14.07 -4.77 12.72
N ILE A 89 -13.00 -4.90 11.94
CA ILE A 89 -12.16 -3.76 11.57
C ILE A 89 -12.93 -2.87 10.60
N THR A 90 -12.85 -1.55 10.75
CA THR A 90 -13.50 -0.60 9.84
C THR A 90 -12.56 0.54 9.47
N ASN A 91 -12.83 1.20 8.35
CA ASN A 91 -12.02 2.28 7.80
C ASN A 91 -10.64 1.82 7.32
N SER A 92 -9.57 2.51 7.72
CA SER A 92 -8.24 2.36 7.15
C SER A 92 -7.34 1.49 8.01
N VAL A 93 -6.66 0.54 7.38
CA VAL A 93 -5.71 -0.36 8.02
C VAL A 93 -4.46 -0.46 7.17
N ILE A 94 -3.32 -0.67 7.83
CA ILE A 94 -2.09 -1.10 7.16
C ILE A 94 -1.86 -2.55 7.59
N LEU A 95 -1.72 -3.44 6.61
CA LEU A 95 -1.40 -4.83 6.84
C LEU A 95 0.03 -5.09 6.36
N GLY A 96 0.90 -5.39 7.31
CA GLY A 96 2.18 -6.00 7.05
C GLY A 96 2.01 -7.38 6.45
N THR A 97 2.57 -7.61 5.26
CA THR A 97 2.44 -8.85 4.50
C THR A 97 3.70 -9.70 4.48
N LYS A 98 4.74 -9.32 5.26
CA LYS A 98 6.04 -10.02 5.28
C LYS A 98 5.96 -11.53 5.52
N ASN A 99 5.05 -11.95 6.41
CA ASN A 99 4.87 -13.36 6.76
C ASN A 99 3.61 -13.98 6.13
N ILE A 100 2.87 -13.21 5.33
CA ILE A 100 1.59 -13.64 4.76
C ILE A 100 1.84 -14.20 3.37
N GLU A 101 1.36 -15.40 3.10
CA GLU A 101 1.35 -15.99 1.77
C GLU A 101 -0.04 -15.89 1.12
N HIS A 102 -1.10 -16.02 1.92
CA HIS A 102 -2.48 -16.07 1.48
C HIS A 102 -3.33 -15.04 2.23
N LEU A 103 -3.91 -14.09 1.49
CA LEU A 103 -4.81 -13.09 2.04
C LEU A 103 -6.22 -13.26 1.46
N GLN A 104 -7.21 -13.39 2.34
CA GLN A 104 -8.63 -13.40 1.95
C GLN A 104 -9.36 -12.25 2.63
N ILE A 105 -10.11 -11.50 1.84
CA ILE A 105 -10.85 -10.31 2.28
C ILE A 105 -12.33 -10.51 1.91
N SER A 106 -13.20 -10.47 2.91
CA SER A 106 -14.66 -10.55 2.74
C SER A 106 -15.30 -9.31 3.35
N THR A 107 -15.80 -8.41 2.50
CA THR A 107 -16.39 -7.13 2.97
C THR A 107 -17.49 -6.64 2.05
N ALA A 108 -18.35 -5.71 2.49
CA ALA A 108 -19.31 -5.10 1.56
C ALA A 108 -18.60 -4.15 0.59
N VAL A 109 -17.71 -3.30 1.11
CA VAL A 109 -16.93 -2.33 0.33
C VAL A 109 -15.46 -2.42 0.71
N VAL A 110 -14.59 -2.60 -0.28
CA VAL A 110 -13.14 -2.64 -0.08
C VAL A 110 -12.41 -1.70 -1.03
N SER A 111 -11.38 -1.06 -0.51
CA SER A 111 -10.37 -0.31 -1.26
C SER A 111 -8.99 -0.87 -0.90
N VAL A 112 -8.22 -1.33 -1.89
CA VAL A 112 -6.90 -1.96 -1.68
C VAL A 112 -5.83 -1.16 -2.41
N LEU A 113 -4.71 -0.90 -1.73
CA LEU A 113 -3.52 -0.30 -2.33
C LEU A 113 -2.24 -0.87 -1.73
N GLY A 114 -1.11 -0.62 -2.40
CA GLY A 114 0.22 -0.92 -1.87
C GLY A 114 0.98 -1.94 -2.69
N VAL A 115 1.97 -2.57 -2.07
CA VAL A 115 2.83 -3.55 -2.73
C VAL A 115 2.47 -4.94 -2.24
N MET A 116 2.22 -5.84 -3.19
CA MET A 116 1.86 -7.21 -2.93
C MET A 116 3.05 -8.13 -3.18
N ASN A 117 3.39 -8.89 -2.15
CA ASN A 117 4.36 -10.00 -2.19
C ASN A 117 3.70 -11.25 -1.60
N LEU A 118 2.55 -11.63 -2.15
CA LEU A 118 1.70 -12.73 -1.68
C LEU A 118 1.68 -13.83 -2.75
N LYS A 119 1.43 -15.08 -2.34
CA LYS A 119 1.12 -16.16 -3.28
C LYS A 119 -0.32 -16.09 -3.77
N SER A 120 -1.26 -15.71 -2.91
CA SER A 120 -2.65 -15.49 -3.31
C SER A 120 -3.35 -14.34 -2.61
N LEU A 121 -4.20 -13.64 -3.35
CA LEU A 121 -5.13 -12.63 -2.87
C LEU A 121 -6.55 -12.97 -3.33
N GLU A 122 -7.46 -13.19 -2.38
CA GLU A 122 -8.87 -13.42 -2.65
C GLU A 122 -9.71 -12.27 -2.07
N ILE A 123 -10.55 -11.66 -2.89
CA ILE A 123 -11.44 -10.58 -2.48
C ILE A 123 -12.87 -10.94 -2.85
N SER A 124 -13.75 -10.97 -1.86
CA SER A 124 -15.20 -11.08 -2.02
C SER A 124 -15.87 -9.81 -1.51
N SER A 125 -16.52 -9.06 -2.39
CA SER A 125 -17.21 -7.82 -2.00
C SER A 125 -18.39 -7.44 -2.88
N ALA A 126 -19.16 -6.42 -2.48
CA ALA A 126 -20.12 -5.80 -3.40
C ALA A 126 -19.40 -4.77 -4.28
N THR A 127 -18.56 -3.93 -3.69
CA THR A 127 -17.73 -2.93 -4.40
C THR A 127 -16.27 -3.10 -4.02
N CYS A 128 -15.41 -3.20 -5.03
CA CYS A 128 -13.96 -3.28 -4.87
C CYS A 128 -13.28 -2.18 -5.68
N GLU A 129 -12.39 -1.44 -5.03
CA GLU A 129 -11.54 -0.44 -5.67
C GLU A 129 -10.06 -0.82 -5.49
N ILE A 130 -9.34 -0.94 -6.60
CA ILE A 130 -7.91 -1.21 -6.62
C ILE A 130 -7.18 0.12 -6.84
N ASN A 131 -6.82 0.78 -5.75
CA ASN A 131 -6.13 2.06 -5.74
C ASN A 131 -4.62 1.90 -5.89
N LYS A 132 -4.20 1.21 -6.97
CA LYS A 132 -2.82 0.88 -7.29
C LYS A 132 -2.24 -0.22 -6.40
N ILE A 133 -2.28 -1.45 -6.90
CA ILE A 133 -1.52 -2.57 -6.35
C ILE A 133 -0.29 -2.81 -7.24
N ILE A 134 0.88 -2.97 -6.63
CA ILE A 134 2.12 -3.35 -7.32
C ILE A 134 2.46 -4.80 -6.98
N ILE A 135 2.49 -5.67 -7.98
CA ILE A 135 2.79 -7.09 -7.86
C ILE A 135 4.29 -7.29 -8.16
N LYS A 136 5.03 -7.85 -7.20
CA LYS A 136 6.49 -8.06 -7.34
C LYS A 136 6.92 -9.50 -7.67
N ASN A 137 6.03 -10.46 -7.48
CA ASN A 137 6.29 -11.89 -7.61
C ASN A 137 5.10 -12.59 -8.26
N GLY A 138 5.27 -13.86 -8.64
CA GLY A 138 4.16 -14.66 -9.15
C GLY A 138 3.05 -14.82 -8.10
N CYS A 139 1.79 -14.62 -8.51
CA CYS A 139 0.65 -14.68 -7.60
C CYS A 139 -0.67 -15.02 -8.30
N ASP A 140 -1.61 -15.56 -7.54
CA ASP A 140 -2.99 -15.76 -7.96
C ASP A 140 -3.92 -14.74 -7.29
N ILE A 141 -4.62 -13.95 -8.09
CA ILE A 141 -5.60 -12.97 -7.63
C ILE A 141 -6.99 -13.41 -8.06
N THR A 142 -7.89 -13.59 -7.10
CA THR A 142 -9.31 -13.87 -7.36
C THR A 142 -10.16 -12.76 -6.77
N ILE A 143 -10.94 -12.07 -7.61
CA ILE A 143 -11.83 -10.99 -7.16
C ILE A 143 -13.25 -11.29 -7.61
N SER A 144 -14.14 -11.46 -6.64
CA SER A 144 -15.58 -11.54 -6.84
C SER A 144 -16.22 -10.26 -6.32
N ALA A 145 -16.66 -9.38 -7.23
CA ALA A 145 -17.29 -8.11 -6.88
C ALA A 145 -18.38 -7.70 -7.86
N ALA A 146 -19.47 -7.08 -7.42
CA ALA A 146 -20.48 -6.58 -8.36
C ALA A 146 -19.91 -5.41 -9.19
N VAL A 147 -19.21 -4.49 -8.52
CA VAL A 147 -18.50 -3.35 -9.12
C VAL A 147 -17.02 -3.45 -8.78
N LEU A 148 -16.17 -3.42 -9.81
CA LEU A 148 -14.72 -3.43 -9.67
C LEU A 148 -14.09 -2.32 -10.52
N ASN A 149 -13.29 -1.46 -9.90
CA ASN A 149 -12.52 -0.42 -10.60
C ASN A 149 -11.08 -0.41 -10.14
N GLY A 150 -10.16 0.02 -10.99
CA GLY A 150 -8.82 0.43 -10.54
C GLY A 150 -7.66 -0.02 -11.42
N GLU A 151 -6.48 -0.01 -10.83
CA GLU A 151 -5.22 -0.23 -11.54
C GLU A 151 -4.33 -1.24 -10.81
N ILE A 152 -3.84 -2.21 -11.57
CA ILE A 152 -2.86 -3.21 -11.10
C ILE A 152 -1.59 -3.00 -11.90
N TYR A 153 -0.45 -2.98 -11.23
CA TYR A 153 0.87 -2.84 -11.82
C TYR A 153 1.64 -4.12 -11.56
N VAL A 154 2.06 -4.79 -12.62
CA VAL A 154 2.92 -5.98 -12.54
C VAL A 154 4.34 -5.52 -12.83
N ASP A 155 5.20 -5.67 -11.82
CA ASP A 155 6.64 -5.43 -11.94
C ASP A 155 7.31 -6.60 -12.69
N LYS A 156 8.62 -6.51 -12.91
CA LYS A 156 9.37 -7.52 -13.64
C LYS A 156 9.29 -8.88 -12.94
N LEU A 157 8.77 -9.88 -13.65
CA LEU A 157 8.60 -11.25 -13.15
C LEU A 157 9.83 -12.11 -13.46
N GLN A 158 10.19 -13.00 -12.54
CA GLN A 158 11.24 -13.99 -12.79
C GLN A 158 10.79 -15.04 -13.83
N GLN A 159 11.73 -15.89 -14.27
CA GLN A 159 11.52 -16.79 -15.43
C GLN A 159 10.34 -17.76 -15.28
N TYR A 160 10.03 -18.19 -14.06
CA TYR A 160 8.96 -19.15 -13.77
C TYR A 160 7.75 -18.55 -13.05
N GLU A 161 7.77 -17.24 -12.83
CA GLU A 161 6.68 -16.54 -12.18
C GLU A 161 5.58 -16.19 -13.18
N ASN A 162 4.34 -16.39 -12.77
CA ASN A 162 3.16 -16.05 -13.53
C ASN A 162 2.18 -15.33 -12.62
N VAL A 163 1.36 -14.47 -13.20
CA VAL A 163 0.27 -13.81 -12.48
C VAL A 163 -1.04 -14.28 -13.10
N SER A 164 -1.89 -14.88 -12.28
CA SER A 164 -3.25 -15.24 -12.67
C SER A 164 -4.22 -14.23 -12.06
N LEU A 165 -5.11 -13.66 -12.88
CA LEU A 165 -6.21 -12.85 -12.40
C LEU A 165 -7.54 -13.46 -12.83
N GLU A 166 -8.30 -13.90 -11.83
CA GLU A 166 -9.66 -14.37 -11.96
C GLU A 166 -10.62 -13.29 -11.44
N ILE A 167 -11.29 -12.58 -12.36
CA ILE A 167 -12.20 -11.48 -12.03
C ILE A 167 -13.63 -11.86 -12.40
N ASN A 168 -14.45 -12.07 -11.37
CA ASN A 168 -15.87 -12.38 -11.47
C ASN A 168 -16.65 -11.13 -11.07
N SER A 169 -16.96 -10.27 -12.05
CA SER A 169 -17.73 -9.04 -11.82
C SER A 169 -18.79 -8.75 -12.87
N THR A 170 -19.86 -8.08 -12.44
CA THR A 170 -20.89 -7.54 -13.33
C THR A 170 -20.32 -6.37 -14.12
N THR A 171 -19.70 -5.43 -13.40
CA THR A 171 -19.04 -4.23 -13.95
C THR A 171 -17.57 -4.24 -13.55
N ALA A 172 -16.67 -4.19 -14.54
CA ALA A 172 -15.22 -4.06 -14.34
C ALA A 172 -14.67 -2.94 -15.23
N ASP A 173 -14.01 -1.97 -14.62
CA ASP A 173 -13.06 -1.07 -15.29
C ASP A 173 -11.70 -1.16 -14.60
N VAL A 174 -10.95 -2.20 -14.98
CA VAL A 174 -9.62 -2.48 -14.45
C VAL A 174 -8.60 -2.42 -15.56
N THR A 175 -7.50 -1.72 -15.31
CA THR A 175 -6.33 -1.73 -16.17
C THR A 175 -5.17 -2.42 -15.46
N VAL A 176 -4.61 -3.43 -16.11
CA VAL A 176 -3.39 -4.12 -15.68
C VAL A 176 -2.23 -3.58 -16.50
N TYR A 177 -1.33 -2.86 -15.85
CA TYR A 177 -0.09 -2.37 -16.43
C TYR A 177 1.02 -3.39 -16.20
N VAL A 178 1.62 -3.90 -17.26
CA VAL A 178 2.67 -4.94 -17.22
C VAL A 178 3.99 -4.39 -17.73
N LYS A 179 5.09 -4.72 -17.06
CA LYS A 179 6.44 -4.40 -17.57
C LYS A 179 6.66 -5.07 -18.94
N SER A 180 7.22 -4.32 -19.89
CA SER A 180 7.42 -4.80 -21.26
C SER A 180 8.23 -6.11 -21.29
N GLY A 181 7.72 -7.13 -21.96
CA GLY A 181 8.34 -8.46 -22.07
C GLY A 181 7.76 -9.53 -21.14
N ASP A 182 6.91 -9.15 -20.18
CA ASP A 182 6.25 -10.08 -19.25
C ASP A 182 4.75 -10.30 -19.56
N GLU A 183 4.23 -9.77 -20.67
CA GLU A 183 2.81 -9.85 -21.04
C GLU A 183 2.31 -11.31 -21.16
N GLY A 184 3.17 -12.19 -21.67
CA GLY A 184 2.87 -13.62 -21.82
C GLY A 184 2.77 -14.40 -20.49
N LYS A 185 3.17 -13.78 -19.36
CA LYS A 185 3.10 -14.37 -18.02
C LYS A 185 1.81 -14.00 -17.28
N ILE A 186 0.94 -13.20 -17.90
CA ILE A 186 -0.33 -12.77 -17.31
C ILE A 186 -1.46 -13.62 -17.88
N LYS A 187 -2.21 -14.29 -17.01
CA LYS A 187 -3.42 -15.04 -17.35
C LYS A 187 -4.63 -14.26 -16.86
N LEU A 188 -5.54 -13.91 -17.77
CA LEU A 188 -6.79 -13.22 -17.46
C LEU A 188 -7.98 -14.08 -17.89
N ASN A 189 -9.01 -14.18 -17.04
CA ASN A 189 -10.27 -14.83 -17.39
C ASN A 189 -11.38 -13.85 -17.82
N ASN A 190 -11.19 -12.54 -17.66
CA ASN A 190 -12.21 -11.53 -17.88
C ASN A 190 -11.84 -10.58 -19.04
N PRO A 191 -12.58 -10.59 -20.16
CA PRO A 191 -12.23 -9.81 -21.35
C PRO A 191 -12.43 -8.31 -21.19
N LYS A 192 -13.12 -7.84 -20.12
CA LYS A 192 -13.31 -6.41 -19.85
C LYS A 192 -12.07 -5.74 -19.24
N VAL A 193 -11.12 -6.55 -18.76
CA VAL A 193 -9.87 -6.08 -18.15
C VAL A 193 -8.89 -5.70 -19.26
N LYS A 194 -8.37 -4.48 -19.20
CA LYS A 194 -7.43 -3.96 -20.20
C LYS A 194 -6.01 -4.31 -19.75
N ILE A 195 -5.18 -4.83 -20.65
CA ILE A 195 -3.73 -4.93 -20.44
C ILE A 195 -3.04 -3.77 -21.15
N ARG A 196 -2.08 -3.13 -20.49
CA ARG A 196 -1.22 -2.09 -21.06
C ARG A 196 0.23 -2.31 -20.65
N ASN A 197 1.15 -1.82 -21.46
CA ASN A 197 2.57 -1.83 -21.12
C ASN A 197 2.98 -0.54 -20.40
N TRP A 198 3.99 -0.61 -19.52
CA TRP A 198 4.56 0.55 -18.82
C TRP A 198 6.05 0.37 -18.45
#